data_AF-A0A945MH62-F1
#
_entry.id   AF-A0A945MH62-F1
#
_cell.length_a   1.000
_cell.length_b   1.000
_cell.length_c   1.000
_cell.angle_alpha   90.00
_cell.angle_beta   90.00
_cell.angle_gamma   90.00
#
_symmetry.space_group_name_H-M   'P 1'
#
loop_
_entity.id
_entity.type
_entity.pdbx_description
1 polymer ?
#
loop_
_entity_poly.entity_id
_entity_poly.type
_entity_poly.pdbx_seq_one_letter_code
_entity_poly.pdbx_strand_id
1 'polypeptide(L)'
;MDHLIDPHVSRKRNSSKHWACDIREVKGSDVVELNDNKEKFSQTDDDGVASDLARPTQAEAEDAVRTLLKWAGEDPNRQGLIDTPKRVVKSYLEFYDGYKHDPREILSRTFDETGGYDEMVIMRNIRFESHCEHHMAPIIGHAHVAYIPDERVVGISKLARVVEVFAKRLQIQERFTAQIAKAIDDTLKPIGVGVVIDAVHECMTTRGVQKPGVSMVTNFMLGSFRDNSATRAEFMSMIEK
;
A
#
# COMPACT_ATOMS: atom_id res chain seq x y z
N MET A 1 -64.06 24.44 27.32
CA MET A 1 -62.96 24.14 26.36
C MET A 1 -62.05 25.37 26.30
N ASP A 2 -61.40 25.78 27.39
CA ASP A 2 -60.39 25.08 28.22
C ASP A 2 -59.01 25.13 27.51
N HIS A 3 -57.88 25.49 28.11
CA HIS A 3 -57.59 25.97 29.47
C HIS A 3 -56.20 26.69 29.45
N LEU A 4 -56.08 27.79 30.21
CA LEU A 4 -55.04 28.10 31.23
C LEU A 4 -53.51 27.88 31.01
N ILE A 5 -52.76 28.87 31.55
CA ILE A 5 -51.48 28.78 32.32
C ILE A 5 -50.11 28.72 31.60
N ASP A 6 -49.19 29.53 32.14
CA ASP A 6 -47.71 29.58 32.04
C ASP A 6 -47.21 29.57 33.52
N PRO A 7 -46.07 28.97 33.95
CA PRO A 7 -44.74 29.25 33.39
C PRO A 7 -43.62 28.18 33.46
N HIS A 8 -42.44 28.60 32.97
CA HIS A 8 -41.09 28.31 33.51
C HIS A 8 -40.28 27.03 33.14
N VAL A 9 -38.95 27.25 33.20
CA VAL A 9 -37.80 26.32 33.39
C VAL A 9 -36.97 25.91 32.15
N SER A 10 -36.02 26.79 31.79
CA SER A 10 -34.56 26.53 31.73
C SER A 10 -34.04 25.09 31.42
N ARG A 11 -33.19 24.98 30.39
CA ARG A 11 -31.80 24.46 30.52
C ARG A 11 -30.92 24.67 29.27
N LYS A 12 -29.62 24.87 29.49
CA LYS A 12 -28.56 25.13 28.50
C LYS A 12 -28.13 23.85 27.73
N ARG A 13 -27.83 23.97 26.43
CA ARG A 13 -26.85 23.15 25.66
C ARG A 13 -26.22 24.06 24.59
N ASN A 14 -25.08 24.69 24.86
CA ASN A 14 -23.70 24.18 24.82
C ASN A 14 -23.15 23.96 23.40
N SER A 15 -22.16 24.81 23.08
CA SER A 15 -21.24 24.88 21.94
C SER A 15 -21.18 23.75 20.89
N SER A 16 -21.50 24.15 19.66
CA SER A 16 -20.61 24.11 18.48
C SER A 16 -19.39 23.18 18.47
N LYS A 17 -19.32 22.35 17.41
CA LYS A 17 -18.13 22.14 16.58
C LYS A 17 -18.54 21.72 15.17
N HIS A 18 -18.68 22.71 14.27
CA HIS A 18 -18.66 22.47 12.83
C HIS A 18 -17.23 22.13 12.40
N TRP A 19 -17.07 21.18 11.47
CA TRP A 19 -15.80 20.91 10.82
C TRP A 19 -15.61 21.89 9.66
N ALA A 20 -15.01 23.04 9.94
CA ALA A 20 -14.55 23.98 8.91
C ALA A 20 -13.10 23.62 8.51
N CYS A 21 -12.83 23.57 7.21
CA CYS A 21 -11.48 23.37 6.67
C CYS A 21 -10.73 24.72 6.65
N ASP A 22 -10.03 25.03 7.74
CA ASP A 22 -9.17 26.22 7.85
C ASP A 22 -7.85 25.98 7.11
N ILE A 23 -7.77 26.40 5.84
CA ILE A 23 -6.49 26.54 5.13
C ILE A 23 -5.79 27.78 5.67
N ARG A 24 -4.67 27.62 6.38
CA ARG A 24 -3.81 28.73 6.81
C ARG A 24 -2.48 28.68 6.08
N GLU A 25 -2.05 29.83 5.55
CA GLU A 25 -0.70 30.00 4.99
C GLU A 25 0.36 29.70 6.05
N VAL A 26 1.31 28.83 5.73
CA VAL A 26 2.54 28.67 6.52
C VAL A 26 3.65 29.48 5.84
N LYS A 27 3.95 30.66 6.41
CA LYS A 27 5.19 31.39 6.15
C LYS A 27 6.20 31.02 7.22
N GLY A 28 7.39 30.63 6.82
CA GLY A 28 8.50 30.39 7.75
C GLY A 28 9.26 29.11 7.45
N SER A 29 10.58 29.22 7.44
CA SER A 29 11.53 28.15 7.21
C SER A 29 11.62 27.20 8.40
N ASP A 30 10.89 26.08 8.37
CA ASP A 30 11.20 24.91 9.18
C ASP A 30 12.02 23.92 8.34
N VAL A 31 13.34 24.06 8.41
CA VAL A 31 14.27 23.03 7.92
C VAL A 31 14.16 21.87 8.89
N VAL A 32 13.37 20.85 8.52
CA VAL A 32 13.36 19.57 9.22
C VAL A 32 14.74 18.94 9.03
N GLU A 33 15.58 19.03 10.06
CA GLU A 33 16.84 18.28 10.12
C GLU A 33 16.50 16.79 10.17
N LEU A 34 16.77 16.11 9.06
CA LEU A 34 16.72 14.66 8.99
C LEU A 34 18.01 14.17 9.65
N ASN A 35 17.91 13.71 10.91
CA ASN A 35 19.05 13.17 11.64
C ASN A 35 19.73 12.04 10.84
N ASP A 36 21.04 12.16 10.62
CA ASP A 36 21.93 11.12 10.05
C ASP A 36 22.13 9.92 11.02
N ASN A 37 21.09 9.53 11.75
CA ASN A 37 21.11 8.29 12.51
C ASN A 37 21.17 7.12 11.51
N LYS A 38 22.27 6.37 11.58
CA LYS A 38 22.41 5.06 10.95
C LYS A 38 21.49 4.07 11.65
N GLU A 39 20.18 4.19 11.43
CA GLU A 39 19.20 3.23 11.91
C GLU A 39 19.50 1.86 11.31
N LYS A 40 19.74 0.90 12.21
CA LYS A 40 20.06 -0.48 11.85
C LYS A 40 18.78 -1.16 11.37
N PHE A 41 18.48 -1.00 10.08
CA PHE A 41 17.30 -1.57 9.46
C PHE A 41 17.44 -3.09 9.38
N SER A 42 16.74 -3.81 10.26
CA SER A 42 16.58 -5.27 10.15
C SER A 42 15.58 -5.58 9.03
N GLN A 43 16.09 -5.91 7.84
CA GLN A 43 15.29 -6.55 6.80
C GLN A 43 14.92 -7.96 7.24
N THR A 44 13.69 -8.15 7.71
CA THR A 44 13.06 -9.46 7.87
C THR A 44 12.22 -9.76 6.64
N ASP A 45 12.88 -9.95 5.51
CA ASP A 45 12.20 -10.13 4.22
C ASP A 45 11.88 -11.60 3.94
N ASP A 46 10.61 -11.85 3.60
CA ASP A 46 10.06 -13.11 3.06
C ASP A 46 10.71 -13.49 1.71
N ASP A 47 11.51 -12.57 1.14
CA ASP A 47 12.27 -12.69 -0.10
C ASP A 47 13.61 -13.45 0.06
N GLY A 48 13.97 -13.86 1.28
CA GLY A 48 15.14 -14.72 1.55
C GLY A 48 16.51 -14.05 1.41
N VAL A 49 16.55 -12.72 1.23
CA VAL A 49 17.79 -11.94 1.16
C VAL A 49 18.03 -11.22 2.48
N ALA A 50 18.75 -11.88 3.39
CA ALA A 50 19.37 -11.20 4.52
C ALA A 50 20.52 -10.33 3.98
N SER A 51 20.31 -9.02 3.83
CA SER A 51 21.37 -8.11 3.41
C SER A 51 21.99 -7.39 4.61
N ASP A 52 23.21 -7.80 5.00
CA ASP A 52 24.10 -7.06 5.91
C ASP A 52 24.67 -5.77 5.25
N LEU A 53 23.97 -5.23 4.24
CA LEU A 53 24.39 -4.07 3.48
C LEU A 53 24.08 -2.80 4.29
N ALA A 54 25.14 -2.15 4.77
CA ALA A 54 25.01 -0.83 5.37
C ALA A 54 24.38 0.15 4.38
N ARG A 55 23.20 0.70 4.71
CA ARG A 55 22.54 1.71 3.88
C ARG A 55 23.45 2.95 3.79
N PRO A 56 23.61 3.55 2.60
CA PRO A 56 24.35 4.81 2.46
C PRO A 56 23.63 5.93 3.22
N THR A 57 24.40 6.97 3.57
CA THR A 57 23.85 8.22 4.11
C THR A 57 22.97 8.93 3.08
N GLN A 58 22.14 9.88 3.54
CA GLN A 58 21.33 10.68 2.62
C GLN A 58 22.20 11.47 1.63
N ALA A 59 23.33 12.03 2.09
CA ALA A 59 24.26 12.77 1.23
C ALA A 59 24.82 11.90 0.09
N GLU A 60 25.28 10.68 0.39
CA GLU A 60 25.78 9.73 -0.62
C GLU A 60 24.68 9.35 -1.64
N ALA A 61 23.44 9.17 -1.18
CA ALA A 61 22.31 8.90 -2.07
C ALA A 61 21.95 10.12 -2.96
N GLU A 62 22.01 11.34 -2.42
CA GLU A 62 21.78 12.56 -3.20
C GLU A 62 22.88 12.77 -4.26
N ASP A 63 24.15 12.50 -3.93
CA ASP A 63 25.26 12.61 -4.89
C ASP A 63 25.21 11.52 -5.97
N ALA A 64 24.65 10.34 -5.69
CA ALA A 64 24.30 9.37 -6.72
C ALA A 64 23.26 9.93 -7.70
N VAL A 65 22.22 10.63 -7.21
CA VAL A 65 21.23 11.31 -8.09
C VAL A 65 21.88 12.45 -8.89
N ARG A 66 22.78 13.25 -8.29
CA ARG A 66 23.56 14.27 -9.04
C ARG A 66 24.41 13.63 -10.15
N THR A 67 24.94 12.44 -9.91
CA THR A 67 25.70 11.67 -10.91
C THR A 67 24.80 11.20 -12.05
N LEU A 68 23.61 10.69 -11.75
CA LEU A 68 22.62 10.31 -12.78
C LEU A 68 22.15 11.50 -13.62
N LEU A 69 21.93 12.68 -13.02
CA LEU A 69 21.59 13.90 -13.75
C LEU A 69 22.70 14.31 -14.73
N LYS A 70 23.95 14.33 -14.29
CA LYS A 70 25.11 14.61 -15.16
C LYS A 70 25.24 13.57 -16.28
N TRP A 71 25.02 12.29 -15.98
CA TRP A 71 25.07 11.21 -16.96
C TRP A 71 23.99 11.34 -18.03
N ALA A 72 22.80 11.85 -17.65
CA ALA A 72 21.72 12.17 -18.59
C ALA A 72 21.98 13.45 -19.44
N GLY A 73 23.08 14.17 -19.20
CA GLY A 73 23.45 15.40 -19.91
C GLY A 73 22.89 16.69 -19.31
N GLU A 74 22.29 16.64 -18.12
CA GLU A 74 21.74 17.82 -17.43
C GLU A 74 22.77 18.51 -16.53
N ASP A 75 22.63 19.82 -16.33
CA ASP A 75 23.36 20.58 -15.30
C ASP A 75 22.60 20.57 -13.96
N PRO A 76 23.10 19.90 -12.91
CA PRO A 76 22.43 19.87 -11.60
C PRO A 76 22.32 21.23 -10.91
N ASN A 77 23.07 22.25 -11.35
CA ASN A 77 23.06 23.58 -10.76
C ASN A 77 21.95 24.49 -11.31
N ARG A 78 21.25 24.09 -12.39
CA ARG A 78 20.12 24.88 -12.91
C ARG A 78 18.99 24.92 -11.86
N GLN A 79 18.28 26.05 -11.79
CA GLN A 79 17.29 26.32 -10.73
C GLN A 79 16.29 25.18 -10.44
N GLY A 80 15.86 24.44 -11.47
CA GLY A 80 14.93 23.31 -11.30
C GLY A 80 15.56 22.05 -10.68
N LEU A 81 16.88 21.87 -10.75
CA LEU A 81 17.59 20.64 -10.36
C LEU A 81 18.37 20.70 -9.06
N ILE A 82 18.65 21.89 -8.51
CA ILE A 82 19.40 22.08 -7.25
C ILE A 82 18.89 21.13 -6.14
N ASP A 83 17.57 21.12 -5.93
CA ASP A 83 16.87 20.30 -4.94
C ASP A 83 16.36 18.94 -5.47
N THR A 84 16.54 18.63 -6.76
CA THR A 84 16.07 17.34 -7.33
C THR A 84 16.66 16.13 -6.64
N PRO A 85 17.98 16.06 -6.32
CA PRO A 85 18.56 14.99 -5.52
C PRO A 85 17.80 14.72 -4.22
N LYS A 86 17.60 15.76 -3.40
CA LYS A 86 16.86 15.69 -2.14
C LYS A 86 15.41 15.23 -2.33
N ARG A 87 14.72 15.71 -3.38
CA ARG A 87 13.35 15.27 -3.69
C ARG A 87 13.28 13.79 -4.12
N VAL A 88 14.22 13.33 -4.95
CA VAL A 88 14.29 11.94 -5.39
C VAL A 88 14.59 11.01 -4.21
N VAL A 89 15.61 11.29 -3.41
CA VAL A 89 15.94 10.47 -2.24
C VAL A 89 14.79 10.46 -1.22
N LYS A 90 14.12 11.60 -1.00
CA LYS A 90 12.91 11.65 -0.16
C LYS A 90 11.77 10.81 -0.72
N SER A 91 11.54 10.78 -2.03
CA SER A 91 10.49 9.95 -2.64
C SER A 91 10.73 8.46 -2.45
N TYR A 92 11.99 8.01 -2.43
CA TYR A 92 12.33 6.61 -2.17
C TYR A 92 12.00 6.16 -0.74
N LEU A 93 11.94 7.08 0.23
CA LEU A 93 11.48 6.77 1.59
C LEU A 93 9.98 6.46 1.64
N GLU A 94 9.19 6.96 0.69
CA GLU A 94 7.77 6.68 0.54
C GLU A 94 7.54 5.45 -0.34
N PHE A 95 8.18 5.40 -1.52
CA PHE A 95 8.02 4.31 -2.49
C PHE A 95 8.48 2.95 -1.95
N TYR A 96 9.42 2.94 -1.00
CA TYR A 96 10.00 1.73 -0.43
C TYR A 96 9.76 1.61 1.09
N ASP A 97 8.71 2.28 1.62
CA ASP A 97 8.36 2.21 3.04
C ASP A 97 7.92 0.80 3.48
N GLY A 98 7.43 -0.01 2.55
CA GLY A 98 6.96 -1.38 2.77
C GLY A 98 8.00 -2.36 3.31
N TYR A 99 9.30 -2.08 3.14
CA TYR A 99 10.38 -2.86 3.78
C TYR A 99 10.50 -2.64 5.29
N LYS A 100 9.78 -1.65 5.86
CA LYS A 100 9.80 -1.35 7.30
C LYS A 100 8.73 -2.07 8.11
N HIS A 101 7.78 -2.73 7.44
CA HIS A 101 6.56 -3.28 8.05
C HIS A 101 6.45 -4.78 7.78
N ASP A 102 6.12 -5.56 8.81
CA ASP A 102 5.71 -6.97 8.63
C ASP A 102 4.21 -7.05 8.29
N PRO A 103 3.81 -7.58 7.12
CA PRO A 103 2.41 -7.79 6.78
C PRO A 103 1.70 -8.78 7.72
N ARG A 104 2.42 -9.71 8.37
CA ARG A 104 1.87 -10.67 9.34
C ARG A 104 1.46 -9.97 10.63
N GLU A 105 2.28 -9.05 11.14
CA GLU A 105 1.91 -8.20 12.28
C GLU A 105 0.67 -7.34 11.99
N ILE A 106 0.51 -6.85 10.75
CA ILE A 106 -0.67 -6.08 10.34
C ILE A 106 -1.93 -6.95 10.40
N LEU A 107 -1.85 -8.22 10.00
CA LEU A 107 -2.95 -9.18 10.02
C LEU A 107 -3.23 -9.78 11.41
N SER A 108 -2.25 -9.80 12.31
CA SER A 108 -2.33 -10.44 13.64
C SER A 108 -3.52 -10.02 14.52
N ARG A 109 -4.08 -8.82 14.28
CA ARG A 109 -5.27 -8.32 14.98
C ARG A 109 -6.55 -8.75 14.25
N THR A 110 -6.93 -10.00 14.48
CA THR A 110 -8.22 -10.57 14.05
C THR A 110 -9.34 -10.24 15.03
N PHE A 111 -10.57 -10.48 14.61
CA PHE A 111 -11.74 -10.54 15.48
C PHE A 111 -12.25 -11.98 15.49
N ASP A 112 -12.49 -12.53 16.67
CA ASP A 112 -13.04 -13.88 16.85
C ASP A 112 -14.58 -13.88 16.72
N GLU A 113 -15.18 -12.70 16.62
CA GLU A 113 -16.62 -12.47 16.40
C GLU A 113 -16.97 -12.56 14.90
N THR A 114 -16.82 -13.75 14.30
CA THR A 114 -17.34 -14.00 12.93
C THR A 114 -18.87 -14.09 12.90
N GLY A 115 -19.51 -14.33 14.05
CA GLY A 115 -20.95 -14.61 14.14
C GLY A 115 -21.36 -15.92 13.46
N GLY A 116 -20.41 -16.79 13.11
CA GLY A 116 -20.63 -17.97 12.28
C GLY A 116 -20.63 -17.68 10.77
N TYR A 117 -20.09 -16.53 10.33
CA TYR A 117 -19.94 -16.22 8.91
C TYR A 117 -18.84 -17.06 8.27
N ASP A 118 -19.23 -18.00 7.41
CA ASP A 118 -18.41 -18.99 6.70
C ASP A 118 -18.37 -18.76 5.16
N GLU A 119 -18.92 -17.63 4.71
CA GLU A 119 -19.05 -17.26 3.29
C GLU A 119 -17.84 -16.45 2.76
N MET A 120 -17.76 -16.29 1.43
CA MET A 120 -16.63 -15.61 0.79
C MET A 120 -16.57 -14.11 1.09
N VAL A 121 -15.49 -13.65 1.74
CA VAL A 121 -15.18 -12.23 1.91
C VAL A 121 -14.31 -11.77 0.74
N ILE A 122 -14.75 -10.74 0.00
CA ILE A 122 -14.01 -10.15 -1.12
C ILE A 122 -13.79 -8.65 -0.90
N MET A 123 -12.55 -8.19 -1.04
CA MET A 123 -12.22 -6.78 -1.24
C MET A 123 -11.57 -6.58 -2.61
N ARG A 124 -12.29 -5.88 -3.50
CA ARG A 124 -11.93 -5.65 -4.90
C ARG A 124 -11.57 -4.18 -5.15
N ASN A 125 -10.87 -3.91 -6.24
CA ASN A 125 -10.46 -2.57 -6.68
C ASN A 125 -9.54 -1.85 -5.67
N ILE A 126 -8.66 -2.59 -4.98
CA ILE A 126 -7.65 -2.02 -4.09
C ILE A 126 -6.57 -1.38 -4.96
N ARG A 127 -6.68 -0.08 -5.21
CA ARG A 127 -5.68 0.68 -5.96
C ARG A 127 -4.34 0.65 -5.22
N PHE A 128 -3.28 0.30 -5.93
CA PHE A 128 -1.91 0.32 -5.42
C PHE A 128 -0.95 0.97 -6.43
N GLU A 129 0.22 1.35 -5.94
CA GLU A 129 1.34 1.86 -6.74
C GLU A 129 2.64 1.20 -6.23
N SER A 130 3.32 0.47 -7.10
CA SER A 130 4.55 -0.26 -6.83
C SER A 130 5.63 0.09 -7.87
N HIS A 131 6.82 -0.50 -7.77
CA HIS A 131 7.93 -0.23 -8.68
C HIS A 131 8.56 -1.52 -9.18
N CYS A 132 8.68 -1.67 -10.51
CA CYS A 132 9.29 -2.82 -11.16
C CYS A 132 10.77 -2.92 -10.79
N GLU A 133 11.19 -4.00 -10.13
CA GLU A 133 12.57 -4.13 -9.61
C GLU A 133 13.66 -4.05 -10.70
N HIS A 134 13.34 -4.47 -11.93
CA HIS A 134 14.24 -4.41 -13.08
C HIS A 134 14.56 -3.00 -13.58
N HIS A 135 13.70 -2.01 -13.29
CA HIS A 135 13.75 -0.70 -13.94
C HIS A 135 13.45 0.48 -13.00
N MET A 136 13.05 0.21 -11.75
CA MET A 136 12.55 1.20 -10.79
C MET A 136 11.41 2.07 -11.34
N ALA A 137 10.68 1.57 -12.34
CA ALA A 137 9.57 2.26 -13.00
C ALA A 137 8.23 1.81 -12.40
N PRO A 138 7.21 2.68 -12.32
CA PRO A 138 5.95 2.34 -11.66
C PRO A 138 5.23 1.11 -12.24
N ILE A 139 4.59 0.35 -11.36
CA ILE A 139 3.55 -0.63 -11.65
C ILE A 139 2.29 -0.12 -10.96
N ILE A 140 1.24 0.15 -11.73
CA ILE A 140 0.05 0.86 -11.25
C ILE A 140 -1.19 0.06 -11.64
N GLY A 141 -2.02 -0.29 -10.66
CA GLY A 141 -3.14 -1.19 -10.91
C GLY A 141 -4.07 -1.38 -9.72
N HIS A 142 -4.84 -2.45 -9.77
CA HIS A 142 -5.76 -2.86 -8.72
C HIS A 142 -5.45 -4.29 -8.26
N ALA A 143 -5.45 -4.49 -6.95
CA ALA A 143 -5.50 -5.80 -6.34
C ALA A 143 -6.94 -6.15 -5.94
N HIS A 144 -7.27 -7.42 -6.07
CA HIS A 144 -8.52 -8.02 -5.65
C HIS A 144 -8.17 -9.20 -4.74
N VAL A 145 -8.64 -9.15 -3.50
CA VAL A 145 -8.28 -10.10 -2.46
C VAL A 145 -9.56 -10.72 -1.93
N ALA A 146 -9.62 -12.05 -1.94
CA ALA A 146 -10.71 -12.83 -1.40
C ALA A 146 -10.19 -13.90 -0.44
N TYR A 147 -10.97 -14.22 0.58
CA TYR A 147 -10.75 -15.39 1.44
C TYR A 147 -12.07 -15.94 1.95
N ILE A 148 -12.09 -17.22 2.29
CA ILE A 148 -13.21 -17.85 2.99
C ILE A 148 -12.71 -18.10 4.43
N PRO A 149 -13.27 -17.42 5.45
CA PRO A 149 -12.83 -17.59 6.82
C PRO A 149 -13.09 -19.01 7.32
N ASP A 150 -12.28 -19.43 8.29
CA ASP A 150 -12.56 -20.60 9.12
C ASP A 150 -13.05 -20.08 10.48
N GLU A 151 -12.14 -19.92 11.45
CA GLU A 151 -12.47 -19.32 12.76
C GLU A 151 -12.25 -17.79 12.83
N ARG A 152 -11.47 -17.20 11.92
CA ARG A 152 -10.94 -15.84 12.07
C ARG A 152 -11.28 -14.91 10.91
N VAL A 153 -11.82 -13.73 11.24
CA VAL A 153 -12.07 -12.63 10.30
C VAL A 153 -11.15 -11.45 10.63
N VAL A 154 -10.60 -10.84 9.59
CA VAL A 154 -9.75 -9.64 9.72
C VAL A 154 -10.53 -8.37 9.35
N GLY A 155 -10.28 -7.27 10.08
CA GLY A 155 -10.91 -5.99 9.77
C GLY A 155 -10.50 -5.48 8.38
N ILE A 156 -11.48 -5.03 7.58
CA ILE A 156 -11.33 -4.68 6.15
C ILE A 156 -10.10 -3.81 5.82
N SER A 157 -9.76 -2.83 6.67
CA SER A 157 -8.60 -1.94 6.46
C SER A 157 -7.24 -2.66 6.52
N LYS A 158 -7.17 -3.88 7.07
CA LYS A 158 -5.94 -4.66 7.17
C LYS A 158 -5.55 -5.32 5.85
N LEU A 159 -6.52 -5.85 5.09
CA LEU A 159 -6.27 -6.40 3.76
C LEU A 159 -5.65 -5.34 2.83
N ALA A 160 -6.17 -4.11 2.86
CA ALA A 160 -5.63 -3.00 2.07
C ALA A 160 -4.19 -2.64 2.49
N ARG A 161 -3.91 -2.66 3.80
CA ARG A 161 -2.56 -2.42 4.34
C ARG A 161 -1.56 -3.50 3.98
N VAL A 162 -1.97 -4.77 3.86
CA VAL A 162 -1.08 -5.85 3.38
C VAL A 162 -0.73 -5.65 1.92
N VAL A 163 -1.70 -5.29 1.07
CA VAL A 163 -1.44 -4.91 -0.33
C VAL A 163 -0.46 -3.74 -0.38
N GLU A 164 -0.69 -2.69 0.42
CA GLU A 164 0.18 -1.50 0.45
C GLU A 164 1.62 -1.81 0.91
N VAL A 165 1.80 -2.63 1.95
CA VAL A 165 3.14 -3.00 2.46
C VAL A 165 3.96 -3.79 1.45
N PHE A 166 3.34 -4.64 0.63
CA PHE A 166 4.05 -5.29 -0.47
C PHE A 166 4.15 -4.42 -1.73
N ALA A 167 3.22 -3.48 -1.96
CA ALA A 167 3.28 -2.54 -3.08
C ALA A 167 4.42 -1.54 -2.91
N LYS A 168 4.63 -1.00 -1.70
CA LYS A 168 5.72 -0.06 -1.37
C LYS A 168 7.08 -0.77 -1.23
N ARG A 169 7.44 -1.58 -2.21
CA ARG A 169 8.69 -2.34 -2.38
C ARG A 169 9.09 -2.34 -3.86
N LEU A 170 10.32 -2.76 -4.16
CA LEU A 170 10.68 -3.18 -5.52
C LEU A 170 10.07 -4.57 -5.77
N GLN A 171 9.40 -4.77 -6.90
CA GLN A 171 8.59 -5.96 -7.16
C GLN A 171 8.67 -6.49 -8.60
N ILE A 172 8.34 -7.78 -8.73
CA ILE A 172 7.70 -8.37 -9.90
C ILE A 172 6.24 -8.71 -9.53
N GLN A 173 5.31 -8.58 -10.47
CA GLN A 173 3.87 -8.65 -10.17
C GLN A 173 3.45 -10.04 -9.67
N GLU A 174 4.08 -11.09 -10.19
CA GLU A 174 3.88 -12.48 -9.80
C GLU A 174 4.24 -12.73 -8.33
N ARG A 175 5.41 -12.22 -7.89
CA ARG A 175 5.87 -12.30 -6.50
C ARG A 175 4.96 -11.51 -5.59
N PHE A 176 4.62 -10.27 -5.96
CA PHE A 176 3.70 -9.41 -5.23
C PHE A 176 2.33 -10.09 -5.00
N THR A 177 1.77 -10.73 -6.04
CA THR A 177 0.51 -11.49 -5.97
C THR A 177 0.61 -12.66 -4.99
N ALA A 178 1.68 -13.45 -5.08
CA ALA A 178 1.90 -14.61 -4.22
C ALA A 178 2.20 -14.23 -2.76
N GLN A 179 2.90 -13.12 -2.54
CA GLN A 179 3.23 -12.57 -1.21
C GLN A 179 1.98 -12.17 -0.44
N ILE A 180 1.05 -11.43 -1.06
CA ILE A 180 -0.24 -11.07 -0.43
C ILE A 180 -1.00 -12.34 -0.05
N ALA A 181 -1.15 -13.29 -0.98
CA ALA A 181 -1.92 -14.51 -0.75
C ALA A 181 -1.34 -15.35 0.40
N LYS A 182 -0.01 -15.53 0.43
CA LYS A 182 0.70 -16.26 1.48
C LYS A 182 0.62 -15.57 2.83
N ALA A 183 0.81 -14.25 2.91
CA ALA A 183 0.73 -13.54 4.20
C ALA A 183 -0.65 -13.68 4.86
N ILE A 184 -1.73 -13.67 4.05
CA ILE A 184 -3.10 -13.90 4.49
C ILE A 184 -3.28 -15.35 4.95
N ASP A 185 -2.84 -16.33 4.16
CA ASP A 185 -2.93 -17.76 4.51
C ASP A 185 -2.12 -18.13 5.77
N ASP A 186 -0.88 -17.64 5.86
CA ASP A 186 0.02 -17.80 7.00
C ASP A 186 -0.57 -17.25 8.29
N THR A 187 -1.17 -16.07 8.23
CA THR A 187 -1.64 -15.39 9.45
C THR A 187 -3.05 -15.81 9.85
N LEU A 188 -3.99 -15.84 8.90
CA LEU A 188 -5.42 -16.06 9.18
C LEU A 188 -5.82 -17.54 9.17
N LYS A 189 -5.05 -18.41 8.52
CA LYS A 189 -5.40 -19.83 8.27
C LYS A 189 -6.86 -20.03 7.81
N PRO A 190 -7.27 -19.38 6.70
CA PRO A 190 -8.61 -19.50 6.14
C PRO A 190 -8.80 -20.83 5.39
N ILE A 191 -10.03 -21.17 5.04
CA ILE A 191 -10.37 -22.32 4.19
C ILE A 191 -9.76 -22.16 2.77
N GLY A 192 -9.54 -20.92 2.34
CA GLY A 192 -8.74 -20.60 1.17
C GLY A 192 -8.58 -19.10 0.94
N VAL A 193 -7.65 -18.74 0.05
CA VAL A 193 -7.34 -17.36 -0.34
C VAL A 193 -7.25 -17.28 -1.87
N GLY A 194 -7.83 -16.24 -2.45
CA GLY A 194 -7.62 -15.85 -3.84
C GLY A 194 -7.11 -14.43 -3.94
N VAL A 195 -6.02 -14.21 -4.69
CA VAL A 195 -5.53 -12.87 -5.04
C VAL A 195 -5.45 -12.75 -6.55
N VAL A 196 -5.97 -11.66 -7.10
CA VAL A 196 -5.82 -11.26 -8.50
C VAL A 196 -5.28 -9.84 -8.54
N ILE A 197 -4.33 -9.57 -9.42
CA ILE A 197 -3.77 -8.24 -9.67
C ILE A 197 -3.87 -7.96 -11.16
N ASP A 198 -4.44 -6.80 -11.52
CA ASP A 198 -4.44 -6.25 -12.87
C ASP A 198 -3.74 -4.89 -12.86
N ALA A 199 -2.65 -4.75 -13.61
CA ALA A 199 -1.79 -3.56 -13.55
C ALA A 199 -1.10 -3.22 -14.87
N VAL A 200 -0.84 -1.92 -15.05
CA VAL A 200 -0.04 -1.36 -16.13
C VAL A 200 1.41 -1.18 -15.65
N HIS A 201 2.37 -1.48 -16.52
CA HIS A 201 3.80 -1.44 -16.23
C HIS A 201 4.47 -0.30 -17.00
N GLU A 202 4.90 0.75 -16.29
CA GLU A 202 5.46 1.94 -16.94
C GLU A 202 6.80 1.66 -17.64
N CYS A 203 7.47 0.57 -17.28
CA CYS A 203 8.67 0.07 -17.97
C CYS A 203 8.40 -0.44 -19.41
N MET A 204 7.13 -0.68 -19.78
CA MET A 204 6.69 -1.12 -21.10
C MET A 204 5.87 -0.07 -21.89
N THR A 205 5.21 0.87 -21.21
CA THR A 205 4.41 1.93 -21.85
C THR A 205 5.26 3.14 -22.27
N THR A 206 6.14 3.63 -21.38
CA THR A 206 6.91 4.88 -21.57
C THR A 206 8.26 4.69 -22.27
N ARG A 207 8.76 3.45 -22.34
CA ARG A 207 10.07 3.11 -22.90
C ARG A 207 10.08 1.73 -23.56
N GLY A 208 11.18 1.42 -24.25
CA GLY A 208 11.40 0.12 -24.88
C GLY A 208 10.32 -0.19 -25.90
N VAL A 209 9.51 -1.22 -25.63
CA VAL A 209 8.48 -1.76 -26.54
C VAL A 209 7.28 -0.84 -26.76
N GLN A 210 7.08 0.18 -25.90
CA GLN A 210 6.05 1.22 -26.01
C GLN A 210 4.65 0.67 -26.35
N LYS A 211 4.06 -0.05 -25.39
CA LYS A 211 2.72 -0.67 -25.50
C LYS A 211 1.72 -0.04 -24.52
N PRO A 212 1.25 1.20 -24.79
CA PRO A 212 0.18 1.81 -24.00
C PRO A 212 -1.12 1.01 -24.12
N GLY A 213 -1.93 1.02 -23.07
CA GLY A 213 -3.22 0.31 -23.02
C GLY A 213 -3.14 -1.20 -22.78
N VAL A 214 -1.93 -1.76 -22.63
CA VAL A 214 -1.74 -3.14 -22.17
C VAL A 214 -1.65 -3.16 -20.65
N SER A 215 -2.44 -4.04 -20.01
CA SER A 215 -2.26 -4.43 -18.62
C SER A 215 -1.83 -5.91 -18.51
N MET A 216 -1.27 -6.27 -17.36
CA MET A 216 -0.86 -7.62 -17.00
C MET A 216 -1.75 -8.11 -15.86
N VAL A 217 -2.37 -9.27 -16.06
CA VAL A 217 -3.17 -9.93 -15.01
C VAL A 217 -2.40 -11.12 -14.44
N THR A 218 -2.24 -11.14 -13.12
CA THR A 218 -1.66 -12.25 -12.36
C THR A 218 -2.65 -12.72 -11.31
N ASN A 219 -2.60 -14.01 -10.96
CA ASN A 219 -3.41 -14.54 -9.87
C ASN A 219 -2.64 -15.60 -9.06
N PHE A 220 -3.01 -15.74 -7.79
CA PHE A 220 -2.50 -16.78 -6.91
C PHE A 220 -3.62 -17.27 -5.99
N MET A 221 -3.87 -18.58 -6.03
CA MET A 221 -4.98 -19.23 -5.33
C MET A 221 -4.45 -20.29 -4.35
N LEU A 222 -5.02 -20.35 -3.15
CA LEU A 222 -4.70 -21.26 -2.04
C LEU A 222 -6.00 -21.86 -1.46
N GLY A 223 -5.89 -23.06 -0.88
CA GLY A 223 -7.02 -23.80 -0.31
C GLY A 223 -8.18 -23.97 -1.30
N SER A 224 -9.40 -23.73 -0.83
CA SER A 224 -10.64 -23.86 -1.63
C SER A 224 -10.63 -23.11 -2.97
N PHE A 225 -9.96 -21.96 -3.08
CA PHE A 225 -9.86 -21.21 -4.35
C PHE A 225 -8.99 -21.93 -5.40
N ARG A 226 -8.05 -22.78 -4.97
CA ARG A 226 -7.26 -23.64 -5.86
C ARG A 226 -8.03 -24.91 -6.20
N ASP A 227 -8.55 -25.57 -5.18
CA ASP A 227 -9.02 -26.95 -5.30
C ASP A 227 -10.49 -27.05 -5.75
N ASN A 228 -11.31 -26.01 -5.49
CA ASN A 228 -12.70 -25.92 -5.96
C ASN A 228 -12.84 -24.93 -7.13
N SER A 229 -13.18 -25.45 -8.31
CA SER A 229 -13.41 -24.64 -9.51
C SER A 229 -14.64 -23.72 -9.42
N ALA A 230 -15.68 -24.08 -8.64
CA ALA A 230 -16.88 -23.27 -8.46
C ALA A 230 -16.57 -22.01 -7.63
N THR A 231 -15.90 -22.18 -6.48
CA THR A 231 -15.39 -21.08 -5.64
C THR A 231 -14.51 -20.11 -6.42
N ARG A 232 -13.62 -20.63 -7.28
CA ARG A 232 -12.78 -19.80 -8.15
C ARG A 232 -13.60 -19.04 -9.20
N ALA A 233 -14.56 -19.70 -9.85
CA ALA A 233 -15.41 -19.07 -10.86
C ALA A 233 -16.29 -17.96 -10.25
N GLU A 234 -16.82 -18.19 -9.05
CA GLU A 234 -17.55 -17.19 -8.27
C GLU A 234 -16.68 -15.95 -8.02
N PHE A 235 -15.48 -16.12 -7.46
CA PHE A 235 -14.54 -15.01 -7.21
C PHE A 235 -14.25 -14.20 -8.48
N MET A 236 -13.91 -14.86 -9.60
CA MET A 236 -13.66 -14.18 -10.88
C MET A 236 -14.89 -13.37 -11.33
N SER A 237 -16.10 -13.95 -11.23
CA SER A 237 -17.36 -13.27 -11.60
C SER A 237 -17.71 -12.05 -10.73
N MET A 238 -17.12 -11.94 -9.53
CA MET A 238 -17.32 -10.79 -8.64
C MET A 238 -16.33 -9.65 -8.88
N ILE A 239 -15.17 -9.94 -9.49
CA ILE A 239 -14.13 -8.93 -9.77
C ILE A 239 -14.22 -8.34 -11.18
N GLU A 240 -14.83 -9.04 -12.14
CA GLU A 240 -15.07 -8.59 -13.52
C GLU A 240 -16.20 -7.52 -13.67
N LYS A 241 -16.67 -6.91 -12.57
CA LYS A 241 -17.84 -5.99 -12.50
C LYS A 241 -17.48 -4.54 -12.19
#